data_AF-A0A947S6C9-F1
#
_entry.id   AF-A0A947S6C9-F1
#
_cell.length_a   1.000
_cell.length_b   1.000
_cell.length_c   1.000
_cell.angle_alpha   90.00
_cell.angle_beta   90.00
_cell.angle_gamma   90.00
#
_symmetry.space_group_name_H-M   'P 1'
#
loop_
_entity.id
_entity.type
_entity.pdbx_description
1 polymer ?
#
loop_
_entity_poly.entity_id
_entity_poly.type
_entity_poly.pdbx_seq_one_letter_code
_entity_poly.pdbx_strand_id
1 'polypeptide(L)'
;MEKTPLKKIEVSHRTIVFTVVFLSSLWFLYEIRQIVVGLFVSIVLMSAINPLLDKMEKVKIPRALGIIFVYIFIIGLLGLVVAGIIPPLVEQTSRLISGLPDFIKKIEILGDVDKKIIENQLGQLSSLPGDFLKFGVAIFSNFIAIFAFLIITFYMLLERKNLNRYLYTFFGERGEEKAERIIAK
;
A
#
# COMPACT_ATOMS: atom_id res chain seq x y z
N MET A 1 22.15 -11.30 64.30
CA MET A 1 20.96 -11.08 63.45
C MET A 1 21.19 -9.82 62.64
N GLU A 2 21.77 -9.96 61.46
CA GLU A 2 22.13 -8.86 60.56
C GLU A 2 20.96 -8.62 59.60
N LYS A 3 20.32 -7.45 59.68
CA LYS A 3 19.17 -7.10 58.84
C LYS A 3 19.68 -6.57 57.51
N THR A 4 19.59 -7.35 56.44
CA THR A 4 19.84 -6.90 55.06
C THR A 4 18.83 -5.80 54.69
N PRO A 5 19.27 -4.61 54.26
CA PRO A 5 18.35 -3.56 53.88
C PRO A 5 17.66 -3.92 52.56
N LEU A 6 16.32 -3.93 52.57
CA LEU A 6 15.51 -4.14 51.37
C LEU A 6 15.74 -2.97 50.41
N LYS A 7 16.41 -3.24 49.29
CA LYS A 7 16.64 -2.28 48.19
C LYS A 7 15.30 -1.97 47.52
N LYS A 8 14.67 -0.85 47.92
CA LYS A 8 13.48 -0.33 47.25
C LYS A 8 13.82 0.02 45.80
N ILE A 9 13.16 -0.64 44.86
CA ILE A 9 13.20 -0.26 43.44
C ILE A 9 12.31 0.98 43.31
N GLU A 10 12.90 2.15 43.51
CA GLU A 10 12.23 3.41 43.22
C GLU A 10 12.27 3.63 41.71
N VAL A 11 11.22 3.20 41.02
CA VAL A 11 11.02 3.54 39.62
C VAL A 11 10.74 5.05 39.55
N SER A 12 11.74 5.80 39.07
CA SER A 12 11.60 7.24 38.91
C SER A 12 10.41 7.57 38.01
N HIS A 13 9.55 8.50 38.43
CA HIS A 13 8.38 8.97 37.66
C HIS A 13 8.75 9.40 36.24
N ARG A 14 9.97 9.92 36.05
CA ARG A 14 10.53 10.27 34.74
C ARG A 14 10.65 9.05 33.82
N THR A 15 11.08 7.90 34.34
CA THR A 15 11.19 6.65 33.59
C THR A 15 9.83 6.09 33.22
N ILE A 16 8.83 6.19 34.11
CA ILE A 16 7.44 5.78 33.83
C ILE A 16 6.87 6.63 32.69
N VAL A 17 6.95 7.95 32.80
CA VAL A 17 6.46 8.87 31.76
C VAL A 17 7.17 8.63 30.43
N PHE A 18 8.50 8.50 30.44
CA PHE A 18 9.26 8.22 29.22
C PHE A 18 8.85 6.89 28.58
N THR A 19 8.68 5.84 29.38
CA THR A 19 8.26 4.52 28.88
C THR A 19 6.85 4.57 28.30
N VAL A 20 5.91 5.25 28.96
CA VAL A 20 4.53 5.41 28.48
C VAL A 20 4.52 6.21 27.16
N VAL A 21 5.25 7.32 27.09
CA VAL A 21 5.36 8.13 25.85
C VAL A 21 6.00 7.32 24.72
N PHE A 22 7.05 6.56 25.01
CA PHE A 22 7.71 5.72 24.02
C PHE A 22 6.78 4.63 23.47
N LEU A 23 6.09 3.90 24.35
CA LEU A 23 5.11 2.89 23.95
C LEU A 23 3.93 3.50 23.19
N SER A 24 3.44 4.67 23.64
CA SER A 24 2.38 5.40 22.94
C SER A 24 2.83 5.89 21.56
N SER A 25 4.08 6.31 21.42
CA SER A 25 4.64 6.72 20.12
C SER A 25 4.78 5.54 19.17
N LEU A 26 5.23 4.37 19.66
CA LEU A 26 5.28 3.14 18.87
C LEU A 26 3.89 2.68 18.44
N TRP A 27 2.90 2.73 19.35
CA TRP A 27 1.51 2.45 19.01
C TRP A 27 1.01 3.40 17.92
N PHE A 28 1.22 4.71 18.09
CA PHE A 28 0.80 5.70 17.11
C PHE A 28 1.45 5.44 15.74
N LEU A 29 2.74 5.12 15.71
CA LEU A 29 3.45 4.77 14.47
C LEU A 29 2.87 3.51 13.81
N TYR A 30 2.49 2.51 14.60
CA TYR A 30 1.81 1.31 14.11
C TYR A 30 0.43 1.64 13.54
N GLU A 31 -0.30 2.58 14.13
CA GLU A 31 -1.61 3.04 13.64
C GLU A 31 -1.47 3.75 12.28
N ILE A 32 -0.52 4.69 12.17
CA ILE A 32 -0.29 5.44 10.93
C ILE A 32 0.54 4.68 9.89
N ARG A 33 0.89 3.40 10.13
CA ARG A 33 1.75 2.61 9.23
C ARG A 33 1.27 2.61 7.78
N GLN A 34 -0.05 2.59 7.58
CA GLN A 34 -0.65 2.61 6.24
C GLN A 34 -0.36 3.93 5.52
N ILE A 35 -0.40 5.06 6.23
CA ILE A 35 -0.06 6.38 5.69
C ILE A 35 1.45 6.45 5.40
N VAL A 36 2.30 5.91 6.27
CA VAL A 36 3.76 5.88 6.07
C VAL A 36 4.13 5.05 4.84
N VAL A 37 3.55 3.86 4.70
CA VAL A 37 3.74 3.02 3.50
C VAL A 37 3.17 3.73 2.26
N GLY A 38 1.99 4.36 2.38
CA GLY A 38 1.39 5.17 1.33
C GLY A 38 2.32 6.28 0.87
N LEU A 39 2.92 7.05 1.79
CA LEU A 39 3.92 8.08 1.50
C LEU A 39 5.13 7.52 0.75
N PHE A 40 5.66 6.38 1.20
CA PHE A 40 6.77 5.72 0.51
C PHE A 40 6.40 5.35 -0.93
N VAL A 41 5.22 4.76 -1.15
CA VAL A 41 4.73 4.42 -2.50
C VAL A 41 4.49 5.70 -3.32
N SER A 42 3.96 6.76 -2.72
CA SER A 42 3.79 8.08 -3.36
C SER A 42 5.11 8.66 -3.84
N ILE A 43 6.21 8.51 -3.08
CA ILE A 43 7.55 8.92 -3.52
C ILE A 43 7.99 8.15 -4.76
N VAL A 44 7.79 6.83 -4.77
CA VAL A 44 8.14 5.97 -5.90
C VAL A 44 7.33 6.35 -7.14
N LEU A 45 6.01 6.49 -7.01
CA LEU A 45 5.12 6.93 -8.09
C LEU A 45 5.47 8.34 -8.58
N MET A 46 5.73 9.26 -7.66
CA MET A 46 6.17 10.61 -7.99
C MET A 46 7.40 10.55 -8.88
N SER A 47 8.40 9.75 -8.52
CA SER A 47 9.63 9.61 -9.30
C SER A 47 9.39 8.98 -10.68
N ALA A 48 8.46 8.03 -10.77
CA ALA A 48 8.11 7.37 -12.04
C ALA A 48 7.32 8.29 -12.99
N ILE A 49 6.39 9.09 -12.44
CA ILE A 49 5.50 9.97 -13.22
C ILE A 49 6.19 11.29 -13.59
N ASN A 50 7.10 11.79 -12.76
CA ASN A 50 7.81 13.06 -12.98
C ASN A 50 8.36 13.27 -14.41
N PRO A 51 9.12 12.33 -15.02
CA PRO A 51 9.65 12.54 -16.37
C PRO A 51 8.56 12.72 -17.43
N LEU A 52 7.38 12.13 -17.24
CA LEU A 52 6.23 12.34 -18.11
C LEU A 52 5.67 13.76 -17.95
N LEU A 53 5.53 14.22 -16.71
CA LEU A 53 5.06 15.59 -16.43
C LEU A 53 6.03 16.65 -16.95
N ASP A 54 7.34 16.43 -16.80
CA ASP A 54 8.35 17.37 -17.31
C ASP A 54 8.28 17.47 -18.85
N LYS A 55 7.92 16.39 -19.56
CA LYS A 55 7.65 16.43 -21.01
C LYS A 55 6.39 17.23 -21.32
N MET A 56 5.32 17.09 -20.53
CA MET A 56 4.07 17.85 -20.71
C MET A 56 4.27 19.34 -20.44
N GLU A 57 5.06 19.68 -19.41
CA GLU A 57 5.39 21.06 -19.03
C GLU A 57 6.18 21.77 -20.15
N LYS A 58 7.06 21.06 -20.87
CA LYS A 58 7.75 21.58 -22.06
C LYS A 58 6.81 22.00 -23.18
N VAL A 59 5.63 21.39 -23.29
CA VAL A 59 4.58 21.76 -24.26
C VAL A 59 3.64 22.83 -23.69
N LYS A 60 4.08 23.56 -22.66
CA LYS A 60 3.32 24.64 -21.97
C LYS A 60 2.07 24.17 -21.24
N ILE A 61 1.95 22.88 -20.90
CA ILE A 61 0.86 22.38 -20.06
C ILE A 61 1.20 22.65 -18.58
N PRO A 62 0.35 23.38 -17.84
CA PRO A 62 0.54 23.56 -16.40
C PRO A 62 0.64 22.22 -15.67
N ARG A 63 1.61 22.09 -14.78
CA ARG A 63 1.92 20.84 -14.08
C ARG A 63 0.72 20.20 -13.38
N ALA A 64 -0.14 21.00 -12.75
CA ALA A 64 -1.38 20.52 -12.14
C ALA A 64 -2.32 19.83 -13.14
N LEU A 65 -2.49 20.41 -14.34
CA LEU A 65 -3.29 19.80 -15.41
C LEU A 65 -2.63 18.53 -15.94
N GLY A 66 -1.30 18.52 -16.03
CA GLY A 66 -0.53 17.32 -16.38
C GLY A 66 -0.78 16.17 -15.41
N ILE A 67 -0.75 16.43 -14.10
CA ILE A 67 -1.03 15.42 -13.07
C ILE A 67 -2.46 14.88 -13.19
N ILE A 68 -3.45 15.77 -13.32
CA ILE A 68 -4.85 15.38 -13.49
C ILE A 68 -5.04 14.50 -14.73
N PHE A 69 -4.44 14.88 -15.86
CA PHE A 69 -4.49 14.10 -17.08
C PHE A 69 -3.89 12.71 -16.90
N VAL A 70 -2.70 12.61 -16.28
CA VAL A 70 -2.07 11.31 -15.99
C VAL A 70 -2.94 10.46 -15.07
N TYR A 71 -3.57 11.04 -14.05
CA TYR A 71 -4.48 10.30 -13.17
C TYR A 71 -5.69 9.76 -13.92
N ILE A 72 -6.36 10.60 -14.73
CA ILE A 72 -7.50 10.17 -15.55
C ILE A 72 -7.06 9.08 -16.52
N PHE A 73 -5.91 9.23 -17.16
CA PHE A 73 -5.38 8.24 -18.10
C PHE A 73 -5.10 6.89 -17.43
N ILE A 74 -4.39 6.89 -16.29
CA ILE A 74 -4.06 5.66 -15.55
C ILE A 74 -5.32 5.00 -15.00
N ILE A 75 -6.20 5.76 -14.34
CA ILE A 75 -7.45 5.23 -13.77
C ILE A 75 -8.37 4.71 -14.89
N GLY A 76 -8.48 5.45 -16.00
CA GLY A 76 -9.26 5.03 -17.16
C GLY A 76 -8.71 3.76 -17.79
N LEU A 77 -7.40 3.69 -18.01
CA LEU A 77 -6.74 2.50 -18.56
C LEU A 77 -6.94 1.28 -17.64
N LEU A 78 -6.71 1.43 -16.34
CA LEU A 78 -6.96 0.36 -15.36
C LEU A 78 -8.42 -0.05 -15.33
N GLY A 79 -9.35 0.92 -15.36
CA GLY A 79 -10.78 0.68 -15.41
C GLY A 79 -11.20 -0.12 -16.64
N LEU A 80 -10.65 0.21 -17.82
CA LEU A 80 -10.88 -0.55 -19.05
C LEU A 80 -10.31 -1.97 -18.99
N VAL A 81 -9.10 -2.14 -18.46
CA VAL A 81 -8.49 -3.46 -18.27
C VAL A 81 -9.34 -4.31 -17.32
N VAL A 82 -9.73 -3.74 -16.18
CA VAL A 82 -10.58 -4.43 -15.20
C VAL A 82 -11.93 -4.79 -15.80
N ALA A 83 -12.62 -3.83 -16.43
CA ALA A 83 -13.94 -4.06 -17.01
C ALA A 83 -13.93 -5.02 -18.22
N GLY A 84 -12.84 -5.04 -19.00
CA GLY A 84 -12.70 -5.91 -20.16
C GLY A 84 -12.23 -7.34 -19.83
N ILE A 85 -11.43 -7.50 -18.77
CA ILE A 85 -10.83 -8.79 -18.43
C ILE A 85 -11.56 -9.48 -17.28
N ILE A 86 -11.87 -8.77 -16.19
CA ILE A 86 -12.38 -9.40 -14.96
C ILE A 86 -13.76 -10.05 -15.17
N PRO A 87 -14.79 -9.37 -15.72
CA PRO A 87 -16.11 -10.00 -15.87
C PRO A 87 -16.11 -11.26 -16.75
N PRO A 88 -15.48 -11.27 -17.94
CA PRO A 88 -15.39 -12.50 -18.74
C PRO A 88 -14.62 -13.61 -18.03
N LEU A 89 -13.52 -13.31 -17.33
CA LEU A 89 -12.78 -14.31 -16.56
C LEU A 89 -13.63 -14.89 -15.42
N VAL A 90 -14.38 -14.06 -14.71
CA VAL A 90 -15.29 -14.49 -13.64
C VAL A 90 -16.38 -15.40 -14.21
N GLU A 91 -17.00 -15.04 -15.33
CA GLU A 91 -18.02 -15.84 -15.98
C GLU A 91 -17.48 -17.19 -16.48
N GLN A 92 -16.32 -17.18 -17.15
CA GLN A 92 -15.68 -18.39 -17.65
C GLN A 92 -15.26 -19.33 -16.53
N THR A 93 -14.65 -18.77 -15.47
CA THR A 93 -14.23 -19.54 -14.29
C THR A 93 -15.44 -20.12 -13.56
N SER A 94 -16.52 -19.33 -13.40
CA SER A 94 -17.77 -19.79 -12.80
C SER A 94 -18.39 -20.95 -13.59
N ARG A 95 -18.44 -20.85 -14.93
CA ARG A 95 -18.94 -21.92 -15.80
C ARG A 95 -18.10 -23.20 -15.67
N LEU A 96 -16.77 -23.08 -15.68
CA LEU A 96 -15.86 -24.21 -15.51
C LEU A 96 -16.09 -24.92 -14.17
N ILE A 97 -16.15 -24.15 -13.07
CA ILE A 97 -16.37 -24.69 -11.72
C ILE A 97 -17.75 -25.35 -11.61
N SER A 98 -18.78 -24.74 -12.19
CA SER A 98 -20.13 -25.33 -12.18
C SER A 98 -20.25 -26.62 -13.02
N GLY A 99 -19.43 -26.78 -14.07
CA GLY A 99 -19.44 -27.97 -14.93
C GLY A 99 -18.52 -29.10 -14.45
N LEU A 100 -17.51 -28.78 -13.63
CA LEU A 100 -16.53 -29.74 -13.08
C LEU A 100 -17.17 -30.97 -12.39
N PRO A 101 -18.22 -30.84 -11.55
CA PRO A 101 -18.89 -31.98 -10.93
C PRO A 101 -19.44 -32.99 -11.96
N ASP A 102 -19.97 -32.52 -13.09
CA ASP A 102 -20.55 -33.39 -14.11
C ASP A 102 -19.48 -34.14 -14.92
N PHE A 103 -18.30 -33.54 -15.10
CA PHE A 103 -17.14 -34.26 -15.67
C PHE A 103 -16.64 -35.35 -14.73
N ILE A 104 -16.59 -35.06 -13.43
CA ILE A 104 -16.15 -36.02 -12.40
C ILE A 104 -17.12 -37.21 -12.31
N LYS A 105 -18.44 -36.97 -12.29
CA LYS A 105 -19.45 -38.05 -12.30
C LYS A 105 -19.30 -39.00 -13.49
N LYS A 106 -18.84 -38.50 -14.65
CA LYS A 106 -18.58 -39.32 -15.85
C LYS A 106 -17.30 -40.16 -15.76
N ILE A 107 -16.35 -39.79 -14.90
CA ILE A 107 -15.10 -40.52 -14.66
C ILE A 107 -15.25 -41.51 -13.49
N GLU A 108 -16.11 -41.21 -12.51
CA GLU A 108 -16.40 -42.07 -11.35
C GLU A 108 -16.96 -43.46 -11.75
N ILE A 109 -17.47 -43.59 -12.98
CA ILE A 109 -17.84 -44.87 -13.61
C ILE A 109 -16.62 -45.81 -13.79
N LEU A 110 -15.39 -45.29 -13.69
CA LEU A 110 -14.11 -46.00 -13.88
C LEU A 110 -13.31 -46.18 -12.56
N GLY A 111 -13.78 -45.69 -11.42
CA GLY A 111 -13.11 -45.85 -10.12
C GLY A 111 -13.76 -45.07 -8.98
N ASP A 112 -13.77 -45.66 -7.78
CA ASP A 112 -14.38 -45.10 -6.57
C ASP A 112 -13.54 -43.93 -6.03
N VAL A 113 -13.95 -42.69 -6.35
CA VAL A 113 -13.32 -41.49 -5.84
C VAL A 113 -14.14 -40.96 -4.67
N ASP A 114 -13.46 -40.67 -3.56
CA ASP A 114 -14.13 -40.27 -2.33
C ASP A 114 -14.79 -38.88 -2.49
N LYS A 115 -16.11 -38.87 -2.67
CA LYS A 115 -16.94 -37.68 -2.95
C LYS A 115 -16.72 -36.54 -1.96
N LYS A 116 -16.39 -36.87 -0.71
CA LYS A 116 -16.14 -35.88 0.35
C LYS A 116 -14.89 -35.03 0.10
N ILE A 117 -13.85 -35.57 -0.52
CA ILE A 117 -12.62 -34.81 -0.84
C ILE A 117 -12.91 -33.81 -1.97
N ILE A 118 -13.71 -34.25 -2.94
CA ILE A 118 -14.12 -33.45 -4.10
C ILE A 118 -15.03 -32.30 -3.67
N GLU A 119 -16.04 -32.55 -2.85
CA GLU A 119 -16.96 -31.51 -2.35
C GLU A 119 -16.24 -30.42 -1.53
N ASN A 120 -15.29 -30.81 -0.68
CA ASN A 120 -14.55 -29.86 0.15
C ASN A 120 -13.59 -28.96 -0.64
N GLN A 121 -12.97 -29.48 -1.73
CA GLN A 121 -12.10 -28.67 -2.58
C GLN A 121 -12.87 -27.86 -3.63
N LEU A 122 -13.97 -28.40 -4.18
CA LEU A 122 -14.85 -27.64 -5.08
C LEU A 122 -15.54 -26.48 -4.38
N GLY A 123 -15.89 -26.61 -3.09
CA GLY A 123 -16.43 -25.52 -2.30
C GLY A 123 -15.52 -24.30 -2.27
N GLN A 124 -14.20 -24.50 -2.11
CA GLN A 124 -13.22 -23.40 -2.12
C GLN A 124 -13.03 -22.79 -3.52
N LEU A 125 -13.03 -23.62 -4.57
CA LEU A 125 -12.95 -23.12 -5.95
C LEU A 125 -14.20 -22.30 -6.32
N SER A 126 -15.38 -22.70 -5.86
CA SER A 126 -16.64 -22.04 -6.14
C SER A 126 -16.78 -20.63 -5.53
N SER A 127 -15.95 -20.28 -4.54
CA SER A 127 -15.92 -18.92 -3.98
C SER A 127 -15.10 -17.93 -4.81
N LEU A 128 -14.22 -18.40 -5.72
CA LEU A 128 -13.33 -17.54 -6.52
C LEU A 128 -14.08 -16.44 -7.27
N PRO A 129 -15.17 -16.72 -8.03
CA PRO A 129 -15.96 -15.67 -8.68
C PRO A 129 -16.47 -14.59 -7.71
N GLY A 130 -16.93 -15.00 -6.52
CA GLY A 130 -17.41 -14.09 -5.48
C GLY A 130 -16.29 -13.25 -4.88
N ASP A 131 -15.08 -13.80 -4.74
CA ASP A 131 -13.94 -13.09 -4.20
C ASP A 131 -13.41 -12.00 -5.15
N PHE A 132 -13.52 -12.20 -6.48
CA PHE A 132 -13.27 -11.12 -7.46
C PHE A 132 -14.28 -9.97 -7.33
N LEU A 133 -15.56 -10.27 -7.09
CA LEU A 133 -16.58 -9.24 -6.84
C LEU A 133 -16.31 -8.50 -5.53
N LYS A 134 -15.97 -9.24 -4.46
CA LYS A 134 -15.58 -8.64 -3.17
C LYS A 134 -14.35 -7.75 -3.31
N PHE A 135 -13.36 -8.14 -4.11
CA PHE A 135 -12.21 -7.29 -4.41
C PHE A 135 -12.63 -5.97 -5.08
N GLY A 136 -13.52 -6.04 -6.07
CA GLY A 136 -14.11 -4.84 -6.68
C GLY A 136 -14.78 -3.95 -5.64
N VAL A 137 -15.70 -4.51 -4.84
CA VAL A 137 -16.39 -3.79 -3.76
C VAL A 137 -15.40 -3.24 -2.71
N ALA A 138 -14.34 -3.97 -2.39
CA ALA A 138 -13.31 -3.55 -1.44
C ALA A 138 -12.58 -2.28 -1.92
N ILE A 139 -12.21 -2.22 -3.21
CA ILE A 139 -11.62 -1.01 -3.81
C ILE A 139 -12.58 0.18 -3.66
N PHE A 140 -13.87 -0.01 -3.97
CA PHE A 140 -14.88 1.04 -3.81
C PHE A 140 -15.08 1.44 -2.34
N SER A 141 -15.09 0.48 -1.41
CA SER A 141 -15.25 0.75 0.02
C SER A 141 -14.08 1.53 0.61
N ASN A 142 -12.87 1.32 0.06
CA ASN A 142 -11.65 2.00 0.46
C ASN A 142 -11.40 3.28 -0.36
N PHE A 143 -12.42 3.82 -1.03
CA PHE A 143 -12.30 5.02 -1.86
C PHE A 143 -11.63 6.19 -1.11
N ILE A 144 -11.97 6.42 0.16
CA ILE A 144 -11.39 7.50 0.97
C ILE A 144 -9.87 7.34 1.11
N ALA A 145 -9.38 6.13 1.36
CA ALA A 145 -7.95 5.86 1.51
C ALA A 145 -7.19 6.04 0.19
N ILE A 146 -7.77 5.54 -0.92
CA ILE A 146 -7.21 5.70 -2.27
C ILE A 146 -7.20 7.19 -2.64
N PHE A 147 -8.27 7.92 -2.34
CA PHE A 147 -8.38 9.34 -2.61
C PHE A 147 -7.36 10.16 -1.81
N ALA A 148 -7.20 9.87 -0.52
CA ALA A 148 -6.16 10.49 0.32
C ALA A 148 -4.75 10.20 -0.23
N PHE A 149 -4.48 8.97 -0.64
CA PHE A 149 -3.23 8.59 -1.29
C PHE A 149 -2.98 9.36 -2.60
N LEU A 150 -4.01 9.54 -3.43
CA LEU A 150 -3.93 10.33 -4.65
C LEU A 150 -3.63 11.81 -4.37
N ILE A 151 -4.23 12.39 -3.30
CA ILE A 151 -3.96 13.75 -2.85
C ILE A 151 -2.50 13.88 -2.40
N ILE A 152 -2.01 12.95 -1.57
CA ILE A 152 -0.62 12.93 -1.12
C ILE A 152 0.32 12.88 -2.32
N THR A 153 0.09 11.96 -3.24
CA THR A 153 0.89 11.80 -4.45
C THR A 153 0.81 13.04 -5.35
N PHE A 154 -0.36 13.67 -5.44
CA PHE A 154 -0.56 14.91 -6.21
C PHE A 154 0.28 16.04 -5.62
N TYR A 155 0.22 16.23 -4.30
CA TYR A 155 1.03 17.22 -3.61
C TYR A 155 2.53 16.95 -3.79
N MET A 156 2.96 15.70 -3.67
CA MET A 156 4.37 15.34 -3.91
C MET A 156 4.81 15.65 -5.34
N LEU A 157 3.99 15.33 -6.35
CA LEU A 157 4.27 15.63 -7.76
C LEU A 157 4.32 17.13 -8.04
N LEU A 158 3.43 17.90 -7.41
CA LEU A 158 3.38 19.35 -7.52
C LEU A 158 4.63 19.99 -6.89
N GLU A 159 4.99 19.54 -5.69
CA GLU A 159 6.08 20.09 -4.88
C GLU A 159 7.47 19.58 -5.31
N ARG A 160 7.55 18.51 -6.11
CA ARG A 160 8.80 17.88 -6.56
C ARG A 160 9.83 18.88 -7.10
N LYS A 161 9.40 19.90 -7.84
CA LYS A 161 10.31 20.94 -8.38
C LYS A 161 11.02 21.76 -7.30
N ASN A 162 10.38 21.92 -6.14
CA ASN A 162 10.91 22.67 -4.99
C ASN A 162 11.70 21.77 -4.03
N LEU A 163 11.65 20.45 -4.20
CA LEU A 163 12.29 19.49 -3.30
C LEU A 163 13.80 19.77 -3.13
N ASN A 164 14.49 20.14 -4.21
CA ASN A 164 15.91 20.50 -4.16
C ASN A 164 16.18 21.70 -3.24
N ARG A 165 15.29 22.71 -3.24
CA ARG A 165 15.40 23.88 -2.36
C ARG A 165 15.18 23.49 -0.90
N TYR A 166 14.19 22.63 -0.60
CA TYR A 166 14.00 22.15 0.78
C TYR A 166 15.18 21.33 1.26
N LEU A 167 15.69 20.42 0.44
CA LEU A 167 16.87 19.63 0.78
C LEU A 167 18.09 20.53 1.04
N TYR A 168 18.29 21.57 0.22
CA TYR A 168 19.34 22.55 0.45
C TYR A 168 19.15 23.31 1.78
N THR A 169 17.94 23.74 2.13
CA THR A 169 17.71 24.43 3.41
C THR A 169 17.89 23.50 4.63
N PHE A 170 17.49 22.23 4.54
CA PHE A 170 17.61 21.28 5.65
C PHE A 170 19.04 20.74 5.83
N PHE A 171 19.80 20.59 4.74
CA PHE A 171 21.12 19.94 4.75
C PHE A 171 22.31 20.85 4.37
N GLY A 172 22.07 21.99 3.71
CA GLY A 172 23.05 22.71 2.88
C GLY A 172 23.70 23.98 3.44
N GLU A 173 23.87 24.10 4.76
CA GLU A 173 24.85 25.06 5.33
C GLU A 173 25.60 24.45 6.51
N ARG A 174 24.94 23.63 7.34
CA ARG A 174 25.58 22.99 8.49
C ARG A 174 26.19 21.62 8.21
N GLY A 175 25.88 21.03 7.05
CA GLY A 175 26.38 19.71 6.65
C GLY A 175 27.82 19.73 6.16
N GLU A 176 28.15 20.65 5.25
CA GLU A 176 29.51 20.83 4.72
C GLU A 176 30.48 21.31 5.81
N GLU A 177 30.13 22.35 6.57
CA GLU A 177 31.00 22.82 7.68
C GLU A 177 31.24 21.79 8.78
N LYS A 178 30.29 20.87 9.01
CA LYS A 178 30.46 19.77 9.97
C LYS A 178 31.28 18.63 9.38
N ALA A 179 31.15 18.35 8.09
CA ALA A 179 31.95 17.35 7.41
C ALA A 179 33.42 17.77 7.36
N GLU A 180 33.72 19.04 7.04
CA GLU A 180 35.08 19.57 7.05
C GLU A 180 35.72 19.54 8.44
N ARG A 181 34.97 19.88 9.50
CA ARG A 181 35.46 19.80 10.89
C ARG A 181 35.71 18.39 11.41
N ILE A 182 35.11 17.37 10.80
CA ILE A 182 35.31 15.97 11.16
C ILE A 182 36.49 15.36 10.37
N ILE A 183 36.71 15.80 9.14
CA ILE A 183 37.83 15.35 8.29
C ILE A 183 39.14 16.06 8.66
N ALA A 184 39.07 17.31 9.12
CA ALA A 184 40.24 18.09 9.54
C ALA A 184 40.70 17.83 10.98
N LYS A 185 40.22 16.75 11.63
CA LYS A 185 40.54 16.39 13.01
C LYS A 185 41.14 15.00 13.08
#